data_AF-A0A836KKI6-F1
#
_entry.id   AF-A0A836KKI6-F1
#
_cell.length_a   1.000
_cell.length_b   1.000
_cell.length_c   1.000
_cell.angle_alpha   90.00
_cell.angle_beta   90.00
_cell.angle_gamma   90.00
#
_symmetry.space_group_name_H-M   'P 1'
#
loop_
_entity.id
_entity.type
_entity.pdbx_description
1 polymer ?
#
loop_
_entity_poly.entity_id
_entity_poly.type
_entity_poly.pdbx_seq_one_letter_code
_entity_poly.pdbx_strand_id
1 'polypeptide(L)'
;MGQRQSFEAKLHECLCSNNAERMKELLQQPEFVGENMNDMMFVDLVERCWDPATTMEFAKHASDHQLAILVSTAIMHSSVLPLGSLFELMTDAPVTIRTEHLDELFMTACDHVDSEAVKAMLAANCFDSTDGRPIVTVVRRELCKMAPDEELIQLVLDALPGHKDSATYLLEACVPLSKNAATKAMLTTKLKHYLSET
;
A
#
# COMPACT_ATOMS: atom_id res chain seq x y z
N MET A 1 -25.70 -27.00 -28.66
CA MET A 1 -24.27 -26.82 -28.99
C MET A 1 -23.69 -25.91 -27.93
N GLY A 2 -22.84 -26.43 -27.04
CA GLY A 2 -22.28 -25.63 -25.94
C GLY A 2 -21.17 -24.72 -26.47
N GLN A 3 -21.31 -23.41 -26.32
CA GLN A 3 -20.20 -22.49 -26.53
C GLN A 3 -19.08 -22.87 -25.55
N ARG A 4 -17.86 -23.09 -26.05
CA ARG A 4 -16.67 -23.18 -25.21
C ARG A 4 -16.56 -21.86 -24.44
N GLN A 5 -16.58 -21.94 -23.11
CA GLN A 5 -16.31 -20.79 -22.24
C GLN A 5 -14.93 -20.21 -22.60
N SER A 6 -14.85 -18.88 -22.73
CA SER A 6 -13.59 -18.17 -22.98
C SER A 6 -12.60 -18.42 -21.84
N PHE A 7 -11.30 -18.26 -22.11
CA PHE A 7 -10.28 -18.43 -21.07
C PHE A 7 -10.45 -17.41 -19.94
N GLU A 8 -10.71 -16.15 -20.30
CA GLU A 8 -11.08 -15.08 -19.37
C GLU A 8 -12.23 -15.50 -18.43
N ALA A 9 -13.33 -16.05 -18.97
CA ALA A 9 -14.46 -16.47 -18.15
C ALA A 9 -14.12 -17.66 -17.23
N LYS A 10 -13.21 -18.54 -17.63
CA LYS A 10 -12.71 -19.62 -16.76
C LYS A 10 -11.84 -19.08 -15.64
N LEU A 11 -10.96 -18.11 -15.93
CA LEU A 11 -10.12 -17.44 -14.94
C LEU A 11 -10.99 -16.73 -13.90
N HIS A 12 -11.94 -15.91 -14.35
CA HIS A 12 -12.82 -15.16 -13.47
C HIS A 12 -13.67 -16.08 -12.56
N GLU A 13 -14.25 -17.15 -13.12
CA GLU A 13 -14.96 -18.17 -12.34
C GLU A 13 -14.05 -18.84 -11.30
N CYS A 14 -12.79 -19.12 -11.67
CA CYS A 14 -11.81 -19.72 -10.78
C CYS A 14 -11.45 -18.78 -9.62
N LEU A 15 -11.21 -17.49 -9.91
CA LEU A 15 -10.97 -16.45 -8.91
C LEU A 15 -12.17 -16.32 -7.96
N CYS A 16 -13.37 -16.25 -8.53
CA CYS A 16 -14.61 -16.12 -7.76
C CYS A 16 -14.91 -17.32 -6.86
N SER A 17 -14.56 -18.54 -7.30
CA SER A 17 -14.76 -19.77 -6.52
C SER A 17 -13.61 -20.07 -5.55
N ASN A 18 -12.54 -19.25 -5.56
CA ASN A 18 -11.30 -19.44 -4.82
C ASN A 18 -10.72 -20.86 -4.99
N ASN A 19 -10.80 -21.40 -6.21
CA ASN A 19 -10.39 -22.77 -6.51
C ASN A 19 -8.89 -22.83 -6.84
N ALA A 20 -8.05 -22.92 -5.79
CA ALA A 20 -6.60 -22.90 -5.93
C ALA A 20 -6.02 -24.01 -6.82
N GLU A 21 -6.59 -25.21 -6.82
CA GLU A 21 -6.10 -26.31 -7.66
C GLU A 21 -6.39 -26.06 -9.15
N ARG A 22 -7.61 -25.60 -9.47
CA ARG A 22 -7.94 -25.20 -10.85
C ARG A 22 -7.11 -23.98 -11.28
N MET A 23 -6.80 -23.07 -10.36
CA MET A 23 -5.94 -21.93 -10.66
C MET A 23 -4.54 -22.38 -11.06
N LYS A 24 -3.92 -23.31 -10.33
CA LYS A 24 -2.61 -23.88 -10.70
C LYS A 24 -2.61 -24.45 -12.12
N GLU A 25 -3.68 -25.13 -12.53
CA GLU A 25 -3.81 -25.65 -13.90
C GLU A 25 -3.95 -24.53 -14.95
N LEU A 26 -4.70 -23.48 -14.63
CA LEU A 26 -4.89 -22.33 -15.53
C LEU A 26 -3.61 -21.51 -15.71
N LEU A 27 -2.82 -21.33 -14.64
CA LEU A 27 -1.55 -20.61 -14.67
C LEU A 27 -0.50 -21.26 -15.59
N GLN A 28 -0.63 -22.57 -15.87
CA GLN A 28 0.27 -23.30 -16.76
C GLN A 28 -0.20 -23.29 -18.23
N GLN A 29 -1.38 -22.74 -18.52
CA GLN A 29 -1.92 -22.71 -19.88
C GLN A 29 -1.31 -21.55 -20.67
N PRO A 30 -0.98 -21.75 -21.96
CA PRO A 30 -0.41 -20.69 -22.80
C PRO A 30 -1.37 -19.51 -23.01
N GLU A 31 -2.67 -19.70 -22.76
CA GLU A 31 -3.66 -18.64 -22.75
C GLU A 31 -3.59 -17.73 -21.50
N PHE A 32 -2.76 -18.05 -20.50
CA PHE A 32 -2.51 -17.18 -19.34
C PHE A 32 -1.59 -16.01 -19.72
N VAL A 33 -2.19 -15.04 -20.39
CA VAL A 33 -1.56 -13.81 -20.87
C VAL A 33 -2.45 -12.60 -20.54
N GLY A 34 -1.84 -11.41 -20.50
CA GLY A 34 -2.52 -10.19 -20.06
C GLY A 34 -3.79 -9.86 -20.83
N GLU A 35 -3.85 -10.18 -22.13
CA GLU A 35 -5.03 -9.91 -22.97
C GLU A 35 -6.27 -10.72 -22.57
N ASN A 36 -6.11 -11.79 -21.80
CA ASN A 36 -7.20 -12.60 -21.27
C ASN A 36 -7.54 -12.27 -19.81
N MET A 37 -6.93 -11.20 -19.25
CA MET A 37 -7.17 -10.73 -17.89
C MET A 37 -7.89 -9.39 -17.94
N ASN A 38 -9.02 -9.29 -17.24
CA ASN A 38 -9.74 -8.03 -17.10
C ASN A 38 -9.45 -7.38 -15.75
N ASP A 39 -9.76 -6.09 -15.64
CA ASP A 39 -9.46 -5.27 -14.47
C ASP A 39 -10.10 -5.81 -13.18
N MET A 40 -11.32 -6.37 -13.27
CA MET A 40 -12.03 -6.94 -12.13
C MET A 40 -11.28 -8.12 -11.51
N MET A 41 -10.53 -8.89 -12.31
CA MET A 41 -9.72 -10.00 -11.79
C MET A 41 -8.68 -9.52 -10.78
N PHE A 42 -8.09 -8.32 -10.99
CA PHE A 42 -7.09 -7.77 -10.09
C PHE A 42 -7.69 -7.30 -8.76
N VAL A 43 -8.93 -6.80 -8.79
CA VAL A 43 -9.70 -6.51 -7.59
C VAL A 43 -10.03 -7.81 -6.85
N ASP A 44 -10.54 -8.83 -7.57
CA ASP A 44 -10.92 -10.12 -6.99
C ASP A 44 -9.74 -10.85 -6.34
N LEU A 45 -8.52 -10.73 -6.88
CA LEU A 45 -7.31 -11.29 -6.28
C LEU A 45 -7.13 -10.80 -4.84
N VAL A 46 -7.35 -9.51 -4.60
CA VAL A 46 -7.20 -8.90 -3.28
C VAL A 46 -8.42 -9.17 -2.41
N GLU A 47 -9.63 -8.86 -2.90
CA GLU A 47 -10.86 -8.96 -2.10
C GLU A 47 -11.17 -10.40 -1.65
N ARG A 48 -10.69 -11.39 -2.40
CA ARG A 48 -10.87 -12.82 -2.07
C ARG A 48 -9.67 -13.43 -1.37
N CYS A 49 -8.69 -12.58 -1.00
CA CYS A 49 -7.49 -12.97 -0.27
C CYS A 49 -6.72 -14.11 -0.95
N TRP A 50 -6.52 -14.02 -2.27
CA TRP A 50 -5.61 -14.93 -2.96
C TRP A 50 -4.20 -14.78 -2.43
N ASP A 51 -3.44 -15.89 -2.45
CA ASP A 51 -2.09 -15.87 -1.91
C ASP A 51 -1.16 -14.96 -2.74
N PRO A 52 -0.10 -14.40 -2.12
CA PRO A 52 0.80 -13.50 -2.83
C PRO A 52 1.47 -14.13 -4.05
N ALA A 53 1.77 -15.44 -4.03
CA ALA A 53 2.43 -16.08 -5.17
C ALA A 53 1.50 -16.14 -6.37
N THR A 54 0.25 -16.57 -6.18
CA THR A 54 -0.78 -16.53 -7.24
C THR A 54 -0.98 -15.11 -7.75
N THR A 55 -1.13 -14.14 -6.86
CA THR A 55 -1.32 -12.74 -7.24
C THR A 55 -0.16 -12.19 -8.08
N MET A 56 1.07 -12.56 -7.73
CA MET A 56 2.26 -12.15 -8.48
C MET A 56 2.37 -12.83 -9.85
N GLU A 57 1.80 -14.02 -10.06
CA GLU A 57 1.72 -14.59 -11.42
C GLU A 57 0.81 -13.77 -12.32
N PHE A 58 -0.31 -13.24 -11.81
CA PHE A 58 -1.15 -12.29 -12.58
C PHE A 58 -0.39 -10.97 -12.83
N ALA A 59 0.27 -10.43 -11.81
CA ALA A 59 0.98 -9.15 -11.91
C ALA A 59 2.06 -9.14 -13.02
N LYS A 60 2.75 -10.27 -13.26
CA LYS A 60 3.78 -10.37 -14.32
C LYS A 60 3.24 -10.19 -15.74
N HIS A 61 1.95 -10.41 -15.95
CA HIS A 61 1.28 -10.26 -17.24
C HIS A 61 0.38 -9.03 -17.31
N ALA A 62 0.30 -8.26 -16.23
CA ALA A 62 -0.55 -7.09 -16.11
C ALA A 62 0.00 -5.89 -16.89
N SER A 63 -0.91 -5.05 -17.37
CA SER A 63 -0.55 -3.69 -17.78
C SER A 63 -0.29 -2.80 -16.56
N ASP A 64 0.38 -1.66 -16.76
CA ASP A 64 0.59 -0.66 -15.70
C ASP A 64 -0.73 -0.21 -15.04
N HIS A 65 -1.81 -0.06 -15.81
CA HIS A 65 -3.15 0.24 -15.28
C HIS A 65 -3.67 -0.85 -14.34
N GLN A 66 -3.50 -2.12 -14.72
CA GLN A 66 -3.91 -3.26 -13.91
C GLN A 66 -3.03 -3.43 -12.66
N LEU A 67 -1.73 -3.13 -12.77
CA LEU A 67 -0.85 -3.05 -11.60
C LEU A 67 -1.27 -1.92 -10.65
N ALA A 68 -1.70 -0.77 -11.17
CA ALA A 68 -2.22 0.32 -10.36
C ALA A 68 -3.51 -0.07 -9.63
N ILE A 69 -4.43 -0.78 -10.31
CA ILE A 69 -5.62 -1.37 -9.66
C ILE A 69 -5.17 -2.27 -8.52
N LEU A 70 -4.27 -3.23 -8.78
CA LEU A 70 -3.81 -4.18 -7.77
C LEU A 70 -3.17 -3.49 -6.56
N VAL A 71 -2.28 -2.51 -6.78
CA VAL A 71 -1.66 -1.69 -5.72
C VAL A 71 -2.73 -0.93 -4.94
N SER A 72 -3.67 -0.28 -5.63
CA SER A 72 -4.71 0.52 -4.98
C SER A 72 -5.62 -0.33 -4.10
N THR A 73 -6.09 -1.47 -4.60
CA THR A 73 -6.93 -2.40 -3.85
C THR A 73 -6.15 -2.99 -2.67
N ALA A 74 -4.88 -3.33 -2.86
CA ALA A 74 -4.05 -3.84 -1.77
C ALA A 74 -3.93 -2.84 -0.61
N ILE A 75 -3.66 -1.56 -0.90
CA ILE A 75 -3.55 -0.51 0.12
C ILE A 75 -4.90 -0.28 0.82
N MET A 76 -6.00 -0.17 0.04
CA MET A 76 -7.33 0.05 0.59
C MET A 76 -7.79 -1.07 1.53
N HIS A 77 -7.39 -2.30 1.26
CA HIS A 77 -7.76 -3.47 2.07
C HIS A 77 -6.69 -3.91 3.08
N SER A 78 -5.57 -3.16 3.23
CA SER A 78 -4.41 -3.58 4.03
C SER A 78 -3.95 -5.01 3.70
N SER A 79 -3.97 -5.38 2.42
CA SER A 79 -3.61 -6.72 1.98
C SER A 79 -2.10 -6.90 2.00
N VAL A 80 -1.65 -8.08 2.43
CA VAL A 80 -0.23 -8.43 2.51
C VAL A 80 0.26 -8.84 1.12
N LEU A 81 0.57 -7.84 0.31
CA LEU A 81 1.18 -8.00 -1.01
C LEU A 81 2.54 -7.27 -1.07
N PRO A 82 3.51 -7.78 -1.85
CA PRO A 82 4.82 -7.16 -1.98
C PRO A 82 4.73 -5.91 -2.87
N LEU A 83 4.20 -4.81 -2.34
CA LEU A 83 3.93 -3.58 -3.10
C LEU A 83 5.17 -3.04 -3.81
N GLY A 84 6.35 -3.16 -3.20
CA GLY A 84 7.61 -2.76 -3.85
C GLY A 84 7.83 -3.49 -5.18
N SER A 85 7.62 -4.81 -5.19
CA SER A 85 7.71 -5.60 -6.43
C SER A 85 6.62 -5.26 -7.44
N LEU A 86 5.43 -4.86 -7.00
CA LEU A 86 4.38 -4.42 -7.91
C LEU A 86 4.73 -3.09 -8.60
N PHE A 87 5.32 -2.13 -7.86
CA PHE A 87 5.84 -0.90 -8.47
C PHE A 87 6.99 -1.18 -9.44
N GLU A 88 7.87 -2.15 -9.14
CA GLU A 88 8.97 -2.55 -10.04
C GLU A 88 8.49 -3.23 -11.34
N LEU A 89 7.30 -3.82 -11.34
CA LEU A 89 6.70 -4.41 -12.55
C LEU A 89 6.07 -3.38 -13.48
N MET A 90 5.82 -2.15 -13.00
CA MET A 90 5.30 -1.08 -13.85
C MET A 90 6.37 -0.62 -14.83
N THR A 91 6.00 -0.50 -16.10
CA THR A 91 6.91 -0.05 -17.16
C THR A 91 7.31 1.42 -16.95
N ASP A 92 6.36 2.27 -16.51
CA ASP A 92 6.60 3.67 -16.16
C ASP A 92 5.88 4.02 -14.86
N ALA A 93 6.44 3.58 -13.73
CA ALA A 93 5.87 3.84 -12.40
C ALA A 93 5.58 5.33 -12.14
N PRO A 94 6.48 6.30 -12.44
CA PRO A 94 6.18 7.72 -12.22
C PRO A 94 4.99 8.25 -13.02
N VAL A 95 4.82 7.82 -14.27
CA VAL A 95 3.65 8.21 -15.08
C VAL A 95 2.38 7.55 -14.55
N THR A 96 2.45 6.27 -14.21
CA THR A 96 1.31 5.50 -13.70
C THR A 96 0.83 6.04 -12.36
N ILE A 97 1.73 6.30 -11.40
CA ILE A 97 1.40 6.91 -10.10
C ILE A 97 0.62 8.20 -10.29
N ARG A 98 1.07 9.09 -11.18
CA ARG A 98 0.41 10.38 -11.43
C ARG A 98 -0.93 10.24 -12.16
N THR A 99 -1.03 9.31 -13.10
CA THR A 99 -2.24 9.16 -13.94
C THR A 99 -3.35 8.47 -13.15
N GLU A 100 -2.99 7.53 -12.29
CA GLU A 100 -3.90 6.72 -11.47
C GLU A 100 -4.04 7.26 -10.04
N HIS A 101 -3.41 8.41 -9.73
CA HIS A 101 -3.47 9.09 -8.44
C HIS A 101 -3.08 8.20 -7.24
N LEU A 102 -2.09 7.32 -7.42
CA LEU A 102 -1.69 6.36 -6.39
C LEU A 102 -1.06 7.03 -5.16
N ASP A 103 -0.50 8.22 -5.33
CA ASP A 103 0.08 9.04 -4.26
C ASP A 103 -0.98 9.50 -3.24
N GLU A 104 -2.24 9.66 -3.65
CA GLU A 104 -3.35 9.97 -2.74
C GLU A 104 -3.61 8.86 -1.72
N LEU A 105 -3.22 7.62 -2.03
CA LEU A 105 -3.36 6.47 -1.14
C LEU A 105 -2.30 6.43 -0.02
N PHE A 106 -1.28 7.29 -0.07
CA PHE A 106 -0.22 7.32 0.94
C PHE A 106 -0.78 7.61 2.33
N MET A 107 -1.75 8.52 2.40
CA MET A 107 -2.46 8.84 3.64
C MET A 107 -3.26 7.64 4.17
N THR A 108 -3.86 6.84 3.28
CA THR A 108 -4.58 5.61 3.64
C THR A 108 -3.62 4.57 4.24
N ALA A 109 -2.47 4.34 3.60
CA ALA A 109 -1.43 3.44 4.14
C ALA A 109 -0.94 3.90 5.52
N CYS A 110 -0.73 5.21 5.69
CA CYS A 110 -0.36 5.82 6.97
C CYS A 110 -1.45 5.66 8.04
N ASP A 111 -2.73 5.82 7.70
CA ASP A 111 -3.84 5.66 8.64
C ASP A 111 -4.02 4.20 9.10
N HIS A 112 -3.78 3.26 8.19
CA HIS A 112 -3.75 1.83 8.48
C HIS A 112 -2.51 1.40 9.30
N VAL A 113 -1.49 2.27 9.39
CA VAL A 113 -0.20 1.95 10.02
C VAL A 113 0.43 0.71 9.36
N ASP A 114 0.35 0.65 8.03
CA ASP A 114 0.94 -0.43 7.24
C ASP A 114 2.38 -0.06 6.88
N SER A 115 3.32 -0.46 7.74
CA SER A 115 4.74 -0.07 7.62
C SER A 115 5.37 -0.55 6.31
N GLU A 116 4.97 -1.72 5.81
CA GLU A 116 5.53 -2.26 4.56
C GLU A 116 4.94 -1.53 3.34
N ALA A 117 3.65 -1.20 3.38
CA ALA A 117 3.06 -0.37 2.32
C ALA A 117 3.68 1.04 2.29
N VAL A 118 3.84 1.68 3.45
CA VAL A 118 4.47 3.01 3.54
C VAL A 118 5.91 2.97 3.01
N LYS A 119 6.72 1.96 3.40
CA LYS A 119 8.08 1.77 2.87
C LYS A 119 8.09 1.65 1.35
N ALA A 120 7.22 0.80 0.78
CA ALA A 120 7.13 0.60 -0.65
C ALA A 120 6.72 1.88 -1.41
N MET A 121 5.73 2.61 -0.89
CA MET A 121 5.27 3.85 -1.50
C MET A 121 6.36 4.93 -1.47
N LEU A 122 7.09 5.07 -0.36
CA LEU A 122 8.21 6.02 -0.27
C LEU A 122 9.34 5.66 -1.23
N ALA A 123 9.71 4.38 -1.33
CA ALA A 123 10.74 3.91 -2.26
C ALA A 123 10.36 4.20 -3.73
N ALA A 124 9.07 4.15 -4.06
CA ALA A 124 8.53 4.47 -5.38
C ALA A 124 8.29 5.97 -5.61
N ASN A 125 8.58 6.86 -4.64
CA ASN A 125 8.19 8.28 -4.64
C ASN A 125 6.68 8.48 -4.86
N CYS A 126 5.86 7.58 -4.31
CA CYS A 126 4.41 7.55 -4.42
C CYS A 126 3.76 8.27 -3.23
N PHE A 127 3.97 9.58 -3.12
CA PHE A 127 3.38 10.43 -2.08
C PHE A 127 3.48 11.92 -2.43
N ASP A 128 2.60 12.75 -1.85
CA ASP A 128 2.72 14.20 -1.93
C ASP A 128 3.61 14.75 -0.80
N SER A 129 4.82 15.18 -1.16
CA SER A 129 5.79 15.78 -0.22
C SER A 129 5.30 17.09 0.43
N THR A 130 4.30 17.76 -0.16
CA THR A 130 3.72 19.00 0.36
C THR A 130 2.59 18.75 1.37
N ASP A 131 2.18 17.49 1.57
CA ASP A 131 1.17 17.13 2.54
C ASP A 131 1.79 16.72 3.89
N GLY A 132 1.63 17.56 4.91
CA GLY A 132 2.09 17.29 6.28
C GLY A 132 1.12 16.46 7.12
N ARG A 133 -0.07 16.09 6.62
CA ARG A 133 -1.08 15.30 7.36
C ARG A 133 -0.62 13.88 7.71
N PRO A 134 0.13 13.14 6.87
CA PRO A 134 0.63 11.80 7.21
C PRO A 134 1.44 11.75 8.52
N ILE A 135 2.27 12.77 8.78
CA ILE A 135 3.01 12.90 10.06
C ILE A 135 2.02 12.91 11.24
N VAL A 136 0.99 13.76 11.15
CA VAL A 136 -0.02 13.88 12.21
C VAL A 136 -0.78 12.57 12.41
N THR A 137 -1.14 11.91 11.33
CA THR A 137 -1.90 10.66 11.32
C THR A 137 -1.13 9.53 12.00
N VAL A 138 0.07 9.23 11.53
CA VAL A 138 0.89 8.13 12.07
C VAL A 138 1.18 8.37 13.55
N VAL A 139 1.68 9.56 13.91
CA VAL A 139 2.01 9.83 15.31
C VAL A 139 0.79 9.70 16.22
N ARG A 140 -0.39 10.16 15.79
CA ARG A 140 -1.62 10.03 16.59
C ARG A 140 -2.09 8.58 16.71
N ARG A 141 -1.97 7.77 15.65
CA ARG A 141 -2.31 6.34 15.68
C ARG A 141 -1.38 5.57 16.62
N GLU A 142 -0.09 5.91 16.63
CA GLU A 142 0.92 5.27 17.49
C GLU A 142 0.87 5.72 18.95
N LEU A 143 0.41 6.96 19.21
CA LEU A 143 0.43 7.61 20.52
C LEU A 143 -0.17 6.78 21.66
N CYS A 144 -1.20 5.99 21.35
CA CYS A 144 -1.98 5.21 22.30
C CYS A 144 -1.55 3.74 22.39
N LYS A 145 -0.60 3.30 21.56
CA LYS A 145 -0.12 1.91 21.57
C LYS A 145 0.84 1.65 22.72
N MET A 146 0.82 0.42 23.23
CA MET A 146 1.75 -0.02 24.28
C MET A 146 3.19 -0.14 23.76
N ALA A 147 3.32 -0.58 22.51
CA ALA A 147 4.57 -0.65 21.76
C ALA A 147 4.33 0.07 20.43
N PRO A 148 4.67 1.37 20.32
CA PRO A 148 4.55 2.10 19.07
C PRO A 148 5.57 1.60 18.03
N ASP A 149 5.21 1.68 16.76
CA ASP A 149 6.12 1.45 15.64
C ASP A 149 7.02 2.68 15.45
N GLU A 150 8.15 2.68 16.15
CA GLU A 150 9.12 3.76 16.11
C GLU A 150 9.81 3.91 14.74
N GLU A 151 9.90 2.81 13.98
CA GLU A 151 10.50 2.80 12.65
C GLU A 151 9.58 3.54 11.67
N LEU A 152 8.29 3.22 11.66
CA LEU A 152 7.31 3.89 10.82
C LEU A 152 7.22 5.39 11.13
N ILE A 153 7.21 5.78 12.41
CA ILE A 153 7.20 7.20 12.80
C ILE A 153 8.43 7.90 12.21
N GLN A 154 9.62 7.31 12.36
CA GLN A 154 10.84 7.90 11.84
C GLN A 154 10.80 8.01 10.32
N LEU A 155 10.37 6.95 9.65
CA LEU A 155 10.28 6.86 8.20
C LEU A 155 9.42 7.99 7.60
N VAL A 156 8.26 8.27 8.20
CA VAL A 156 7.36 9.35 7.72
C VAL A 156 7.93 10.74 8.03
N LEU A 157 8.60 10.93 9.17
CA LEU A 157 9.28 12.20 9.48
C LEU A 157 10.41 12.49 8.48
N ASP A 158 11.23 11.48 8.16
CA ASP A 158 12.36 11.63 7.24
C ASP A 158 11.89 11.91 5.80
N ALA A 159 10.79 11.30 5.39
CA ALA A 159 10.21 11.48 4.05
C ALA A 159 9.54 12.85 3.83
N LEU A 160 9.08 13.49 4.90
CA LEU A 160 8.29 14.72 4.83
C LEU A 160 8.98 15.86 5.61
N PRO A 161 10.13 16.38 5.18
CA PRO A 161 10.79 17.50 5.86
C PRO A 161 10.03 18.83 5.69
N GLY A 162 10.15 19.73 6.67
CA GLY A 162 9.67 21.12 6.58
C GLY A 162 8.26 21.38 7.13
N HIS A 163 7.53 20.34 7.53
CA HIS A 163 6.17 20.43 8.09
C HIS A 163 6.18 20.78 9.59
N LYS A 164 6.77 21.92 9.93
CA LYS A 164 6.96 22.38 11.32
C LYS A 164 5.66 22.57 12.08
N ASP A 165 4.61 23.04 11.40
CA ASP A 165 3.28 23.23 12.01
C ASP A 165 2.67 21.90 12.47
N SER A 166 2.76 20.84 11.66
CA SER A 166 2.33 19.49 12.02
C SER A 166 3.07 18.96 13.26
N ALA A 167 4.41 19.08 13.27
CA ALA A 167 5.23 18.63 14.39
C ALA A 167 4.97 19.44 15.68
N THR A 168 4.78 20.75 15.56
CA THR A 168 4.45 21.64 16.69
C THR A 168 3.09 21.31 17.27
N TYR A 169 2.06 21.17 16.42
CA TYR A 169 0.73 20.73 16.83
C TYR A 169 0.78 19.40 17.60
N LEU A 170 1.54 18.42 17.10
CA LEU A 170 1.69 17.13 17.77
C LEU A 170 2.31 17.28 19.16
N LEU A 171 3.41 18.04 19.29
CA LEU A 171 4.11 18.27 20.55
C LEU A 171 3.24 18.99 21.60
N GLU A 172 2.47 19.99 21.17
CA GLU A 172 1.72 20.86 22.08
C GLU A 172 0.34 20.30 22.44
N ALA A 173 -0.36 19.68 21.47
CA ALA A 173 -1.76 19.28 21.64
C ALA A 173 -1.97 17.77 21.77
N CYS A 174 -1.12 16.94 21.15
CA CYS A 174 -1.35 15.49 21.07
C CYS A 174 -0.49 14.70 22.07
N VAL A 175 0.83 14.85 22.01
CA VAL A 175 1.79 14.12 22.85
C VAL A 175 1.49 14.24 24.35
N PRO A 176 1.06 15.40 24.89
CA PRO A 176 0.70 15.51 26.31
C PRO A 176 -0.43 14.59 26.76
N LEU A 177 -1.30 14.16 25.83
CA LEU A 177 -2.44 13.28 26.08
C LEU A 177 -2.05 11.78 26.13
N SER A 178 -0.81 11.42 25.79
CA SER A 178 -0.37 10.01 25.89
C SER A 178 -0.39 9.54 27.34
N LYS A 179 -0.95 8.35 27.55
CA LYS A 179 -0.97 7.67 28.86
C LYS A 179 0.35 6.96 29.17
N ASN A 180 1.16 6.66 28.15
CA ASN A 180 2.41 5.94 28.30
C ASN A 180 3.59 6.93 28.36
N ALA A 181 4.30 6.95 29.49
CA ALA A 181 5.43 7.86 29.71
C ALA A 181 6.60 7.59 28.74
N ALA A 182 6.85 6.32 28.38
CA ALA A 182 7.89 5.95 27.44
C ALA A 182 7.56 6.43 26.02
N THR A 183 6.34 6.15 25.54
CA THR A 183 5.83 6.65 24.25
C THR A 183 5.89 8.17 24.19
N LYS A 184 5.47 8.84 25.26
CA LYS A 184 5.54 10.31 25.38
C LYS A 184 6.96 10.83 25.24
N ALA A 185 7.92 10.23 25.95
CA ALA A 185 9.33 10.65 25.90
C ALA A 185 9.96 10.42 24.51
N MET A 186 9.69 9.25 23.91
CA MET A 186 10.15 8.90 22.56
C MET A 186 9.62 9.89 21.52
N LEU A 187 8.30 10.11 21.47
CA LEU A 187 7.69 11.04 20.51
C LEU A 187 8.17 12.48 20.72
N THR A 188 8.29 12.93 21.97
CA THR A 188 8.84 14.26 22.28
C THR A 188 10.24 14.42 21.72
N THR A 189 11.07 13.38 21.84
CA THR A 189 12.46 13.40 21.36
C THR A 189 12.51 13.47 19.84
N LYS A 190 11.80 12.57 19.15
CA LYS A 190 11.77 12.53 17.67
C LYS A 190 11.22 13.82 17.06
N LEU A 191 10.12 14.36 17.60
CA LEU A 191 9.51 15.58 17.06
C LEU A 191 10.37 16.83 17.32
N LYS A 192 11.05 16.93 18.47
CA LYS A 192 11.99 18.02 18.72
C LYS A 192 13.20 17.96 17.80
N HIS A 193 13.71 16.75 17.53
CA HIS A 193 14.79 16.54 16.58
C HIS A 193 14.40 16.99 15.17
N TYR A 194 13.23 16.55 14.70
CA TYR A 194 12.66 16.93 13.41
C TYR A 194 12.54 18.47 13.25
N LEU A 195 12.09 19.17 14.30
CA LEU A 195 12.01 20.64 14.30
C LEU A 195 13.37 21.35 14.28
N SER A 196 14.45 20.66 14.66
CA SER A 196 15.81 21.22 14.70
C SER A 196 16.63 20.97 13.43
N GLU A 197 16.24 19.99 12.61
CA GLU A 197 16.96 19.61 11.38
C GLU A 197 16.38 20.22 10.10
N THR A 198 15.28 20.97 10.21
CA THR A 198 14.60 21.68 9.11
C THR A 198 14.61 23.18 9.32
#